data_AF-A0A0J8S3Q9-F1
#
_entry.id   AF-A0A0J8S3Q9-F1
#
_cell.length_a   1.000
_cell.length_b   1.000
_cell.length_c   1.000
_cell.angle_alpha   90.00
_cell.angle_beta   90.00
_cell.angle_gamma   90.00
#
_symmetry.space_group_name_H-M   'P 1'
#
loop_
_entity.id
_entity.type
_entity.pdbx_description
1 polymer ?
#
loop_
_entity_poly.entity_id
_entity_poly.type
_entity_poly.pdbx_seq_one_letter_code
_entity_poly.pdbx_strand_id
1 'polypeptide(L)'
;MQVDLSNECRSAPARGTFAVRRLQSSVHKWLTGNPKAAMLSHYNLVNNSRFIGDRMDFTQSDVLCCPPPLFHCFGLVLGLLACITHGAKIVYPGETFDPEAVLRAISDEKCTGLHGVPTMFESILSHPRPEGFDCTFLRTGIIAGAPVPRPLMRRLIDELNMTEFTSSYGLTEASPTCFNAITSDSIDRRLTTVGKVMPHASAKIINPQTGKTVRIGERGELCMAGYQLS
;
A
#
# COMPACT_ATOMS: atom_id res chain seq x y z
N MET A 1 -10.22 -4.74 13.46
CA MET A 1 -11.18 -5.24 12.46
C MET A 1 -10.53 -6.43 11.77
N GLN A 2 -10.94 -7.67 12.08
CA GLN A 2 -10.49 -8.86 11.33
C GLN A 2 -11.53 -9.11 10.23
N VAL A 3 -11.14 -8.89 8.97
CA VAL A 3 -11.98 -9.15 7.79
C VAL A 3 -11.69 -10.58 7.32
N ASP A 4 -12.74 -11.36 7.06
CA ASP A 4 -12.67 -12.69 6.44
C ASP A 4 -12.67 -12.52 4.92
N LEU A 5 -11.73 -13.18 4.22
CA LEU A 5 -11.31 -12.89 2.84
C LEU A 5 -11.86 -13.90 1.82
N SER A 6 -13.03 -14.49 2.07
CA SER A 6 -13.44 -15.73 1.41
C SER A 6 -14.44 -15.66 0.24
N ASN A 7 -15.01 -14.52 -0.19
CA ASN A 7 -15.97 -14.52 -1.32
C ASN A 7 -15.99 -13.27 -2.26
N GLU A 8 -16.63 -13.47 -3.43
CA GLU A 8 -16.46 -12.78 -4.72
C GLU A 8 -17.15 -11.41 -4.90
N CYS A 9 -16.43 -10.43 -5.46
CA CYS A 9 -16.99 -9.17 -5.97
C CYS A 9 -17.31 -9.26 -7.48
N ARG A 10 -18.54 -8.90 -7.90
CA ARG A 10 -18.98 -8.88 -9.32
C ARG A 10 -18.81 -7.47 -9.91
N SER A 11 -18.27 -7.36 -11.14
CA SER A 11 -18.05 -6.10 -11.86
C SER A 11 -18.97 -5.91 -13.07
N ALA A 12 -19.18 -4.65 -13.48
CA ALA A 12 -19.92 -4.21 -14.67
C ALA A 12 -18.94 -3.66 -15.76
N PRO A 13 -19.35 -3.42 -17.02
CA PRO A 13 -18.41 -3.16 -18.12
C PRO A 13 -18.10 -1.66 -18.33
N ALA A 14 -16.85 -1.33 -18.69
CA ALA A 14 -16.42 0.04 -19.02
C ALA A 14 -15.51 0.11 -20.28
N ARG A 15 -15.60 1.24 -21.00
CA ARG A 15 -14.84 1.62 -22.21
C ARG A 15 -13.65 2.54 -21.83
N GLY A 16 -12.49 2.36 -22.48
CA GLY A 16 -11.32 3.23 -22.40
C GLY A 16 -10.40 2.92 -21.21
N THR A 17 -9.53 1.91 -21.37
CA THR A 17 -8.97 1.14 -20.24
C THR A 17 -7.49 0.83 -20.38
N PHE A 18 -6.73 0.98 -19.30
CA PHE A 18 -5.38 0.43 -19.14
C PHE A 18 -5.46 -0.91 -18.39
N ALA A 19 -4.76 -1.93 -18.88
CA ALA A 19 -4.70 -3.25 -18.26
C ALA A 19 -3.50 -3.32 -17.31
N VAL A 20 -3.75 -3.45 -16.00
CA VAL A 20 -2.69 -3.79 -15.04
C VAL A 20 -2.65 -5.32 -14.92
N ARG A 21 -1.54 -5.93 -15.32
CA ARG A 21 -1.36 -7.39 -15.33
C ARG A 21 -1.11 -7.89 -13.90
N ARG A 22 -1.94 -8.82 -13.44
CA ARG A 22 -1.82 -9.47 -12.11
C ARG A 22 -0.54 -10.32 -12.05
N LEU A 23 0.30 -10.12 -11.04
CA LEU A 23 1.26 -11.12 -10.56
C LEU A 23 0.72 -11.67 -9.25
N GLN A 24 0.62 -13.00 -9.17
CA GLN A 24 -0.06 -13.72 -8.10
C GLN A 24 0.59 -13.47 -6.73
N SER A 25 -0.13 -12.83 -5.81
CA SER A 25 0.03 -13.05 -4.38
C SER A 25 -1.20 -13.83 -3.88
N SER A 26 -0.95 -15.01 -3.30
CA SER A 26 -1.94 -16.01 -2.91
C SER A 26 -3.06 -15.45 -2.02
N VAL A 27 -4.31 -15.69 -2.44
CA VAL A 27 -5.55 -16.05 -1.69
C VAL A 27 -6.77 -15.60 -2.52
N HIS A 28 -7.03 -16.36 -3.58
CA HIS A 28 -8.37 -16.74 -4.06
C HIS A 28 -8.15 -17.73 -5.21
N LYS A 29 -8.58 -18.98 -5.00
CA LYS A 29 -8.61 -20.01 -6.05
C LYS A 29 -9.77 -19.67 -6.97
N TRP A 30 -9.56 -18.70 -7.87
CA TRP A 30 -10.50 -18.42 -8.95
C TRP A 30 -10.63 -19.71 -9.79
N LEU A 31 -11.86 -20.21 -9.93
CA LEU A 31 -12.22 -21.51 -10.53
C LEU A 31 -11.75 -21.75 -11.98
N THR A 32 -11.00 -20.84 -12.61
CA THR A 32 -10.59 -20.98 -14.02
C THR A 32 -9.09 -20.82 -14.30
N GLY A 33 -8.22 -20.67 -13.28
CA GLY A 33 -6.75 -20.71 -13.46
C GLY A 33 -6.12 -19.58 -14.30
N ASN A 34 -6.92 -18.78 -15.02
CA ASN A 34 -6.45 -17.71 -15.89
C ASN A 34 -6.34 -16.37 -15.13
N PRO A 35 -5.24 -15.63 -15.26
CA PRO A 35 -5.13 -14.30 -14.69
C PRO A 35 -6.13 -13.37 -15.37
N LYS A 36 -7.13 -12.88 -14.61
CA LYS A 36 -8.02 -11.81 -15.04
C LYS A 36 -7.30 -10.47 -14.84
N ALA A 37 -7.25 -9.65 -15.89
CA ALA A 37 -6.71 -8.29 -15.79
C ALA A 37 -7.74 -7.37 -15.12
N ALA A 38 -7.28 -6.55 -14.18
CA ALA A 38 -8.09 -5.44 -13.67
C ALA A 38 -8.01 -4.30 -14.69
N MET A 39 -9.18 -3.84 -15.14
CA MET A 39 -9.29 -2.76 -16.13
C MET A 39 -9.50 -1.46 -15.38
N LEU A 40 -8.44 -0.68 -15.24
CA LEU A 40 -8.47 0.57 -14.47
C LEU A 40 -8.40 1.77 -15.41
N SER A 41 -9.17 2.80 -15.10
CA SER A 41 -9.15 4.09 -15.78
C SER A 41 -8.14 5.05 -15.14
N HIS A 42 -7.73 6.07 -15.89
CA HIS A 42 -6.91 7.17 -15.34
C HIS A 42 -7.57 7.82 -14.12
N TYR A 43 -8.90 7.98 -14.15
CA TYR A 43 -9.67 8.56 -13.06
C TYR A 43 -9.54 7.72 -11.78
N ASN A 44 -9.53 6.39 -11.88
CA ASN A 44 -9.34 5.54 -10.71
C ASN A 44 -7.91 5.69 -10.15
N LEU A 45 -6.90 5.59 -11.03
CA LEU A 45 -5.48 5.57 -10.64
C LEU A 45 -5.00 6.89 -10.02
N VAL A 46 -5.27 8.01 -10.68
CA VAL A 46 -4.77 9.34 -10.26
C VAL A 46 -5.40 9.78 -8.95
N ASN A 47 -6.70 9.53 -8.76
CA ASN A 47 -7.36 9.87 -7.50
C ASN A 47 -6.84 8.99 -6.36
N ASN A 48 -6.61 7.69 -6.59
CA ASN A 48 -6.09 6.82 -5.54
C ASN A 48 -4.68 7.23 -5.14
N SER A 49 -3.80 7.47 -6.12
CA SER A 49 -2.42 7.90 -5.86
C SER A 49 -2.35 9.25 -5.15
N ARG A 50 -3.21 10.21 -5.52
CA ARG A 50 -3.31 11.50 -4.84
C ARG A 50 -3.69 11.30 -3.37
N PHE A 51 -4.77 10.57 -3.10
CA PHE A 51 -5.19 10.36 -1.72
C PHE A 51 -4.21 9.50 -0.91
N ILE A 52 -3.46 8.60 -1.54
CA ILE A 52 -2.37 7.86 -0.87
C ILE A 52 -1.25 8.82 -0.45
N GLY A 53 -0.81 9.72 -1.32
CA GLY A 53 0.20 10.72 -0.96
C GLY A 53 -0.30 11.68 0.13
N ASP A 54 -1.56 12.12 0.07
CA ASP A 54 -2.19 12.91 1.14
C ASP A 54 -2.12 12.19 2.50
N ARG A 55 -2.27 10.85 2.52
CA ARG A 55 -2.26 10.02 3.74
C ARG A 55 -0.87 9.81 4.32
N MET A 56 0.18 9.92 3.48
CA MET A 56 1.58 9.94 3.89
C MET A 56 2.10 11.34 4.22
N ASP A 57 1.25 12.37 4.07
CA ASP A 57 1.62 13.78 4.17
C ASP A 57 2.76 14.13 3.22
N PHE A 58 2.65 13.69 1.97
CA PHE A 58 3.66 13.97 0.94
C PHE A 58 3.60 15.42 0.46
N THR A 59 4.78 15.97 0.21
CA THR A 59 5.02 17.30 -0.32
C THR A 59 6.10 17.23 -1.40
N GLN A 60 6.36 18.35 -2.07
CA GLN A 60 7.46 18.47 -3.03
C GLN A 60 8.86 18.29 -2.40
N SER A 61 8.97 18.36 -1.07
CA SER A 61 10.23 18.15 -0.34
C SER A 61 10.51 16.68 -0.07
N ASP A 62 9.56 15.78 -0.35
CA ASP A 62 9.71 14.37 -0.05
C ASP A 62 10.52 13.62 -1.10
N VAL A 63 11.28 12.64 -0.62
CA VAL A 63 12.12 11.75 -1.41
C VAL A 63 11.77 10.31 -1.04
N LEU A 64 11.08 9.61 -1.95
CA LEU A 64 10.63 8.25 -1.73
C LEU A 64 11.63 7.24 -2.30
N CYS A 65 12.21 6.39 -1.46
CA CYS A 65 12.83 5.15 -1.91
C CYS A 65 11.74 4.11 -2.21
N CYS A 66 11.62 3.69 -3.48
CA CYS A 66 10.59 2.76 -3.95
C CYS A 66 11.16 1.48 -4.57
N PRO A 67 11.54 0.49 -3.75
CA PRO A 67 11.89 -0.85 -4.21
C PRO A 67 10.77 -1.64 -4.92
N PRO A 68 9.47 -1.51 -4.56
CA PRO A 68 8.41 -2.25 -5.25
C PRO A 68 8.37 -1.95 -6.76
N PRO A 69 8.20 -2.99 -7.61
CA PRO A 69 8.32 -2.84 -9.05
C PRO A 69 7.13 -2.11 -9.68
N LEU A 70 7.41 -1.39 -10.77
CA LEU A 70 6.41 -0.59 -11.51
C LEU A 70 5.35 -1.41 -12.24
N PHE A 71 5.61 -2.68 -12.55
CA PHE A 71 4.58 -3.55 -13.12
C PHE A 71 3.53 -3.97 -12.09
N HIS A 72 3.80 -3.76 -10.80
CA HIS A 72 2.87 -4.02 -9.71
C HIS A 72 2.19 -2.72 -9.28
N CYS A 73 0.90 -2.77 -8.95
CA CYS A 73 0.13 -1.60 -8.55
C CYS A 73 0.72 -0.84 -7.34
N PHE A 74 1.47 -1.53 -6.47
CA PHE A 74 2.22 -0.88 -5.38
C PHE A 74 3.26 0.09 -5.95
N GLY A 75 4.24 -0.37 -6.73
CA GLY A 75 5.28 0.52 -7.28
C GLY A 75 4.69 1.61 -8.17
N LEU A 76 3.69 1.26 -8.99
CA LEU A 76 3.04 2.19 -9.90
C LEU A 76 2.21 3.27 -9.19
N VAL A 77 1.20 2.87 -8.42
CA VAL A 77 0.18 3.79 -7.89
C VAL A 77 0.63 4.40 -6.57
N LEU A 78 1.06 3.57 -5.63
CA LEU A 78 1.48 4.02 -4.31
C LEU A 78 2.85 4.69 -4.38
N GLY A 79 3.74 4.25 -5.27
CA GLY A 79 5.04 4.87 -5.50
C GLY A 79 4.99 6.01 -6.51
N LEU A 80 5.16 5.68 -7.80
CA LEU A 80 5.38 6.64 -8.88
C LEU A 80 4.27 7.70 -8.98
N LEU A 81 3.00 7.29 -9.06
CA LEU A 81 1.90 8.24 -9.23
C LEU A 81 1.67 9.09 -7.96
N ALA A 82 1.93 8.55 -6.77
CA ALA A 82 1.85 9.33 -5.54
C ALA A 82 2.92 10.43 -5.52
N CYS A 83 4.16 10.13 -5.93
CA CYS A 83 5.20 11.14 -6.09
C CYS A 83 4.82 12.21 -7.13
N ILE A 84 4.34 11.79 -8.31
CA ILE A 84 3.95 12.71 -9.39
C ILE A 84 2.85 13.68 -8.92
N THR A 85 1.84 13.18 -8.20
CA THR A 85 0.71 14.01 -7.73
C THR A 85 1.09 15.05 -6.67
N HIS A 86 2.25 14.90 -6.00
CA HIS A 86 2.72 15.79 -4.93
C HIS A 86 4.02 16.54 -5.28
N GLY A 87 4.56 16.33 -6.48
CA GLY A 87 5.85 16.91 -6.88
C GLY A 87 7.05 16.33 -6.12
N ALA A 88 6.91 15.17 -5.49
CA ALA A 88 7.96 14.52 -4.72
C ALA A 88 8.97 13.82 -5.65
N LYS A 89 10.18 13.58 -5.14
CA LYS A 89 11.21 12.77 -5.80
C LYS A 89 10.96 11.29 -5.55
N ILE A 90 11.22 10.46 -6.56
CA ILE A 90 11.24 9.00 -6.43
C ILE A 90 12.64 8.46 -6.75
N VAL A 91 13.11 7.54 -5.93
CA VAL A 91 14.42 6.88 -6.04
C VAL A 91 14.16 5.39 -6.19
N TYR A 92 14.66 4.81 -7.29
CA TYR A 92 14.68 3.37 -7.50
C TYR A 92 16.08 2.86 -7.12
N PRO A 93 16.21 2.04 -6.05
CA PRO A 93 17.51 1.60 -5.56
C PRO A 93 18.22 0.63 -6.52
N GLY A 94 17.46 -0.05 -7.39
CA GLY A 94 17.99 -0.98 -8.38
C GLY A 94 16.89 -1.56 -9.27
N GLU A 95 17.28 -2.39 -10.25
CA GLU A 95 16.34 -3.07 -11.14
C GLU A 95 15.49 -4.12 -10.41
N THR A 96 16.08 -4.75 -9.40
CA THR A 96 15.45 -5.72 -8.51
C THR A 96 15.68 -5.29 -7.05
N PHE A 97 14.93 -5.91 -6.14
CA PHE A 97 15.11 -5.64 -4.72
C PHE A 97 16.47 -6.15 -4.24
N ASP A 98 17.27 -5.25 -3.67
CA ASP A 98 18.51 -5.52 -2.97
C ASP A 98 18.57 -4.66 -1.69
N PRO A 99 18.67 -5.26 -0.49
CA PRO A 99 18.67 -4.49 0.76
C PRO A 99 19.88 -3.55 0.91
N GLU A 100 21.04 -3.90 0.34
CA GLU A 100 22.22 -3.02 0.39
C GLU A 100 21.97 -1.75 -0.42
N ALA A 101 21.53 -1.90 -1.67
CA ALA A 101 21.17 -0.78 -2.53
C ALA A 101 20.07 0.11 -1.92
N VAL A 102 19.10 -0.48 -1.21
CA VAL A 102 18.07 0.29 -0.48
C VAL A 102 18.69 1.13 0.63
N LEU A 103 19.56 0.56 1.47
CA LEU A 103 20.19 1.28 2.58
C LEU A 103 21.09 2.41 2.05
N ARG A 104 21.84 2.18 0.97
CA ARG A 104 22.62 3.22 0.30
C ARG A 104 21.72 4.32 -0.24
N ALA A 105 20.67 3.97 -0.98
CA ALA A 105 19.73 4.94 -1.54
C ALA A 105 19.05 5.81 -0.46
N ILE A 106 18.69 5.22 0.69
CA ILE A 106 18.12 5.98 1.82
C ILE A 106 19.08 7.08 2.27
N SER A 107 20.35 6.72 2.48
CA SER A 107 21.38 7.63 3.00
C SER A 107 21.83 8.66 1.97
N ASP A 108 22.21 8.20 0.77
CA ASP A 108 22.79 9.04 -0.28
C ASP A 108 21.79 10.08 -0.81
N GLU A 109 20.51 9.70 -0.91
CA GLU A 109 19.46 10.56 -1.44
C GLU A 109 18.64 11.25 -0.34
N LYS A 110 18.98 11.03 0.93
CA LYS A 110 18.27 11.56 2.10
C LYS A 110 16.77 11.28 2.05
N CYS A 111 16.42 10.02 1.81
CA CYS A 111 15.04 9.61 1.61
C CYS A 111 14.18 9.93 2.84
N THR A 112 13.02 10.53 2.61
CA THR A 112 12.01 10.83 3.64
C THR A 112 10.95 9.73 3.76
N GLY A 113 10.77 8.95 2.69
CA GLY A 113 9.84 7.82 2.62
C GLY A 113 10.51 6.52 2.16
N LEU A 114 10.03 5.38 2.68
CA LEU A 114 10.43 4.05 2.21
C LEU A 114 9.21 3.14 2.02
N HIS A 115 9.07 2.56 0.83
CA HIS A 115 8.02 1.60 0.52
C HIS A 115 8.54 0.17 0.54
N GLY A 116 7.71 -0.77 0.99
CA GLY A 116 8.06 -2.17 0.95
C GLY A 116 6.94 -3.11 1.39
N VAL A 117 7.17 -4.39 1.14
CA VAL A 117 6.39 -5.48 1.75
C VAL A 117 7.11 -5.97 3.01
N PRO A 118 6.44 -6.69 3.94
CA PRO A 118 7.07 -7.13 5.19
C PRO A 118 8.39 -7.87 5.01
N THR A 119 8.50 -8.75 4.02
CA THR A 119 9.73 -9.50 3.75
C THR A 119 10.90 -8.60 3.32
N MET A 120 10.64 -7.54 2.54
CA MET A 120 11.67 -6.57 2.17
C MET A 120 12.20 -5.84 3.40
N PHE A 121 11.29 -5.40 4.29
CA PHE A 121 11.67 -4.72 5.52
C PHE A 121 12.46 -5.64 6.46
N GLU A 122 12.10 -6.91 6.60
CA GLU A 122 12.90 -7.87 7.37
C GLU A 122 14.31 -8.02 6.78
N SER A 123 14.44 -8.10 5.45
CA SER A 123 15.74 -8.14 4.78
C SER A 123 16.57 -6.87 4.99
N ILE A 124 15.95 -5.68 4.86
CA ILE A 124 16.61 -4.39 5.10
C ILE A 124 17.08 -4.29 6.55
N LEU A 125 16.20 -4.60 7.51
CA LEU A 125 16.52 -4.51 8.94
C LEU A 125 17.58 -5.53 9.38
N SER A 126 17.67 -6.68 8.71
CA SER A 126 18.67 -7.72 9.02
C SER A 126 20.00 -7.52 8.28
N HIS A 127 20.06 -6.62 7.30
CA HIS A 127 21.26 -6.35 6.53
C HIS A 127 22.22 -5.41 7.29
N PRO A 128 23.55 -5.67 7.27
CA PRO A 128 24.53 -4.77 7.85
C PRO A 128 24.38 -3.35 7.33
N ARG A 129 24.47 -2.35 8.22
CA ARG A 129 24.44 -0.95 7.79
C ARG A 129 25.74 -0.62 7.06
N PRO A 130 25.68 0.03 5.87
CA PRO A 130 26.87 0.58 5.24
C PRO A 130 27.59 1.55 6.18
N GLU A 131 28.90 1.70 5.99
CA GLU A 131 29.67 2.69 6.73
C GLU A 131 29.09 4.10 6.49
N GLY A 132 28.85 4.85 7.58
CA GLY A 132 28.28 6.20 7.49
C GLY A 132 26.77 6.26 7.19
N PHE A 133 26.04 5.14 7.27
CA PHE A 133 24.59 5.10 7.04
C PHE A 133 23.84 6.10 7.93
N ASP A 134 23.07 6.98 7.28
CA ASP A 134 22.19 7.96 7.91
C ASP A 134 20.75 7.79 7.41
N CYS A 135 19.81 7.66 8.34
CA CYS A 135 18.37 7.60 8.05
C CYS A 135 17.57 8.65 8.82
N THR A 136 18.21 9.71 9.34
CA THR A 136 17.58 10.75 10.14
C THR A 136 16.43 11.48 9.42
N PHE A 137 16.48 11.55 8.08
CA PHE A 137 15.42 12.15 7.26
C PHE A 137 14.22 11.22 7.05
N LEU A 138 14.39 9.91 7.22
CA LEU A 138 13.34 8.94 7.00
C LEU A 138 12.28 9.12 8.08
N ARG A 139 11.03 9.35 7.66
CA ARG A 139 9.89 9.59 8.57
C ARG A 139 8.70 8.70 8.26
N THR A 140 8.43 8.45 6.98
CA THR A 140 7.16 7.89 6.50
C THR A 140 7.38 6.76 5.50
N GLY A 141 6.28 6.25 4.94
CA GLY A 141 6.28 5.23 3.90
C GLY A 141 5.10 4.28 4.04
N ILE A 142 5.07 3.25 3.21
CA ILE A 142 4.02 2.24 3.20
C ILE A 142 4.63 0.87 3.41
N ILE A 143 4.08 0.16 4.40
CA ILE A 143 4.22 -1.28 4.55
C ILE A 143 2.88 -1.95 4.23
N ALA A 144 2.84 -2.72 3.14
CA ALA A 144 1.60 -3.33 2.65
C ALA A 144 1.87 -4.62 1.84
N GLY A 145 0.82 -5.26 1.36
CA GLY A 145 0.89 -6.45 0.50
C GLY A 145 0.88 -7.80 1.23
N ALA A 146 1.06 -7.81 2.54
CA ALA A 146 0.88 -8.99 3.40
C ALA A 146 0.55 -8.56 4.84
N PRO A 147 0.01 -9.45 5.69
CA PRO A 147 -0.11 -9.20 7.12
C PRO A 147 1.22 -8.78 7.73
N VAL A 148 1.24 -7.66 8.45
CA VAL A 148 2.45 -7.08 9.02
C VAL A 148 2.54 -7.44 10.50
N PRO A 149 3.58 -8.19 10.94
CA PRO A 149 3.78 -8.46 12.35
C PRO A 149 4.04 -7.17 13.15
N ARG A 150 3.43 -7.05 14.33
CA ARG A 150 3.69 -5.90 15.22
C ARG A 150 5.17 -5.73 15.60
N PRO A 151 5.95 -6.81 15.86
CA PRO A 151 7.38 -6.66 16.14
C PRO A 151 8.13 -5.99 14.99
N LEU A 152 7.80 -6.35 13.74
CA LEU A 152 8.40 -5.73 12.56
C LEU A 152 8.10 -4.23 12.50
N MET A 153 6.84 -3.83 12.66
CA MET A 153 6.46 -2.40 12.66
C MET A 153 7.15 -1.61 13.77
N ARG A 154 7.38 -2.23 14.94
CA ARG A 154 8.10 -1.59 16.04
C ARG A 154 9.57 -1.35 15.67
N ARG A 155 10.22 -2.32 15.03
CA ARG A 155 11.60 -2.16 14.52
C ARG A 155 11.72 -1.07 13.47
N LEU A 156 10.71 -0.88 12.61
CA LEU A 156 10.72 0.24 11.65
C LEU A 156 10.76 1.61 12.34
N ILE A 157 10.07 1.74 13.47
CA ILE A 157 10.10 2.96 14.27
C ILE A 157 11.47 3.11 14.94
N ASP A 158 11.91 2.07 15.65
CA ASP A 158 13.08 2.15 16.53
C ASP A 158 14.42 2.15 15.77
N GLU A 159 14.51 1.49 14.60
CA GLU A 159 15.75 1.32 13.84
C GLU A 159 15.85 2.19 12.56
N LEU A 160 14.71 2.65 12.02
CA LEU A 160 14.65 3.40 10.74
C LEU A 160 13.92 4.75 10.88
N ASN A 161 13.56 5.19 12.09
CA ASN A 161 12.86 6.45 12.35
C ASN A 161 11.51 6.61 11.60
N MET A 162 10.91 5.51 11.13
CA MET A 162 9.66 5.56 10.36
C MET A 162 8.43 5.81 11.27
N THR A 163 8.46 6.85 12.09
CA THR A 163 7.42 7.18 13.07
C THR A 163 6.09 7.58 12.44
N GLU A 164 6.04 7.83 11.13
CA GLU A 164 4.87 8.25 10.34
C GLU A 164 4.45 7.18 9.29
N PHE A 165 5.01 5.97 9.33
CA PHE A 165 4.64 4.91 8.38
C PHE A 165 3.12 4.69 8.36
N THR A 166 2.60 4.31 7.20
CA THR A 166 1.20 3.91 7.02
C THR A 166 1.09 2.46 6.55
N SER A 167 -0.03 1.83 6.86
CA SER A 167 -0.41 0.54 6.28
C SER A 167 -1.55 0.74 5.31
N SER A 168 -1.48 0.05 4.18
CA SER A 168 -2.52 0.08 3.14
C SER A 168 -3.15 -1.30 2.99
N TYR A 169 -4.47 -1.33 2.83
CA TYR A 169 -5.23 -2.51 2.47
C TYR A 169 -6.10 -2.23 1.24
N GLY A 170 -6.08 -3.17 0.31
CA GLY A 170 -6.98 -3.18 -0.82
C GLY A 170 -6.62 -4.29 -1.79
N LEU A 171 -7.06 -4.14 -3.02
CA LEU A 171 -7.04 -5.15 -4.08
C LEU A 171 -6.71 -4.45 -5.39
N THR A 172 -6.08 -5.16 -6.33
CA THR A 172 -5.75 -4.61 -7.65
C THR A 172 -6.94 -3.99 -8.37
N GLU A 173 -8.14 -4.54 -8.17
CA GLU A 173 -9.42 -4.14 -8.73
C GLU A 173 -9.98 -2.83 -8.13
N ALA A 174 -9.38 -2.35 -7.04
CA ALA A 174 -9.76 -1.12 -6.33
C ALA A 174 -8.66 -0.06 -6.38
N SER A 175 -7.84 -0.10 -7.43
CA SER A 175 -6.89 0.95 -7.85
C SER A 175 -5.82 1.49 -6.88
N PRO A 176 -5.11 0.72 -6.04
CA PRO A 176 -5.42 -0.55 -5.40
C PRO A 176 -5.83 -0.38 -3.93
N THR A 177 -5.80 0.84 -3.38
CA THR A 177 -5.98 1.08 -1.95
C THR A 177 -7.44 1.38 -1.62
N CYS A 178 -8.02 0.59 -0.71
CA CYS A 178 -9.37 0.79 -0.16
C CYS A 178 -9.35 1.47 1.20
N PHE A 179 -8.38 1.10 2.04
CA PHE A 179 -8.16 1.62 3.38
C PHE A 179 -6.69 1.95 3.56
N ASN A 180 -6.42 3.08 4.21
CA ASN A 180 -5.05 3.47 4.51
C ASN A 180 -4.99 4.19 5.85
N ALA A 181 -3.97 3.86 6.65
CA ALA A 181 -3.66 4.61 7.85
C ALA A 181 -3.20 6.03 7.50
N ILE A 182 -3.27 6.92 8.49
CA ILE A 182 -2.85 8.32 8.35
C ILE A 182 -1.64 8.55 9.25
N THR A 183 -0.69 9.38 8.83
CA THR A 183 0.49 9.77 9.65
C THR A 183 0.10 10.25 11.04
N SER A 184 -1.02 10.97 11.16
CA SER A 184 -1.54 11.51 12.42
C SER A 184 -2.27 10.50 13.32
N ASP A 185 -2.48 9.25 12.88
CA ASP A 185 -3.00 8.20 13.76
C ASP A 185 -1.95 7.88 14.84
N SER A 186 -2.41 7.58 16.06
CA SER A 186 -1.51 7.11 17.12
C SER A 186 -0.75 5.87 16.66
N ILE A 187 0.47 5.68 17.17
CA ILE A 187 1.30 4.51 16.86
C ILE A 187 0.51 3.22 17.12
N ASP A 188 -0.19 3.12 18.25
CA ASP A 188 -1.03 1.94 18.56
C ASP A 188 -2.10 1.66 17.50
N ARG A 189 -2.78 2.70 16.97
CA ARG A 189 -3.77 2.53 15.89
C ARG A 189 -3.11 2.04 14.61
N ARG A 190 -1.93 2.53 14.27
CA ARG A 190 -1.16 2.08 13.09
C ARG A 190 -0.63 0.66 13.24
N LEU A 191 -0.32 0.23 14.46
CA LEU A 191 0.09 -1.15 14.77
C LEU A 191 -1.07 -2.15 14.77
N THR A 192 -2.33 -1.69 14.87
CA THR A 192 -3.49 -2.56 15.10
C THR A 192 -4.54 -2.52 13.99
N THR A 193 -4.45 -1.58 13.06
CA THR A 193 -5.46 -1.36 12.01
C THR A 193 -4.84 -1.04 10.66
N VAL A 194 -5.63 -1.19 9.59
CA VAL A 194 -5.29 -0.76 8.22
C VAL A 194 -5.76 0.67 7.92
N GLY A 195 -6.15 1.42 8.96
CA GLY A 195 -6.62 2.80 8.84
C GLY A 195 -8.07 2.96 8.40
N LYS A 196 -8.31 4.04 7.64
CA LYS A 196 -9.65 4.50 7.26
C LYS A 196 -9.89 4.31 5.77
N VAL A 197 -11.17 4.16 5.41
CA VAL A 197 -11.62 4.15 4.01
C VAL A 197 -11.06 5.37 3.26
N MET A 198 -10.68 5.19 1.99
CA MET A 198 -10.17 6.28 1.16
C MET A 198 -11.23 7.38 0.95
N PRO A 199 -10.83 8.65 0.72
CA PRO A 199 -11.78 9.73 0.45
C PRO A 199 -12.69 9.41 -0.73
N HIS A 200 -13.95 9.86 -0.69
CA HIS A 200 -14.96 9.60 -1.73
C HIS A 200 -15.26 8.11 -2.01
N ALA A 201 -14.89 7.22 -1.08
CA ALA A 201 -15.28 5.82 -1.10
C ALA A 201 -16.17 5.50 0.12
N SER A 202 -17.00 4.48 -0.04
CA SER A 202 -17.85 3.92 1.00
C SER A 202 -17.57 2.44 1.14
N ALA A 203 -17.65 1.95 2.37
CA ALA A 203 -17.46 0.54 2.69
C ALA A 203 -18.55 0.08 3.64
N LYS A 204 -19.00 -1.17 3.48
CA LYS A 204 -19.84 -1.87 4.46
C LYS A 204 -19.37 -3.30 4.61
N ILE A 205 -19.68 -3.92 5.74
CA ILE A 205 -19.48 -5.34 5.97
C ILE A 205 -20.84 -6.01 5.97
N ILE A 206 -21.04 -7.04 5.15
CA ILE A 206 -22.29 -7.78 5.05
C ILE A 206 -22.13 -9.23 5.49
N ASN A 207 -23.23 -9.84 5.93
CA ASN A 207 -23.31 -11.28 6.05
C ASN A 207 -23.59 -11.86 4.63
N PRO A 208 -22.72 -12.74 4.09
CA PRO A 208 -22.82 -13.19 2.70
C PRO A 208 -24.05 -14.06 2.43
N GLN A 209 -24.59 -14.75 3.45
CA GLN A 209 -25.81 -15.57 3.30
C GLN A 209 -27.09 -14.72 3.24
N THR A 210 -27.11 -13.57 3.92
CA THR A 210 -28.32 -12.75 4.06
C THR A 210 -28.27 -11.43 3.29
N GLY A 211 -27.08 -10.98 2.86
CA GLY A 211 -26.86 -9.69 2.21
C GLY A 211 -27.01 -8.46 3.12
N LYS A 212 -27.31 -8.65 4.41
CA LYS A 212 -27.54 -7.57 5.38
C LYS A 212 -26.22 -7.08 5.99
N THR A 213 -26.14 -5.79 6.27
CA THR A 213 -25.01 -5.19 6.99
C THR A 213 -24.92 -5.74 8.41
N VAL A 214 -23.72 -6.16 8.82
CA VAL A 214 -23.44 -6.69 10.18
C VAL A 214 -23.17 -5.57 11.19
N ARG A 215 -23.18 -5.88 12.49
CA ARG A 215 -22.87 -4.89 13.54
C ARG A 215 -21.37 -4.63 13.64
N ILE A 216 -21.01 -3.49 14.23
CA ILE A 216 -19.60 -3.18 14.54
C ILE A 216 -19.04 -4.28 15.45
N GLY A 217 -17.89 -4.84 15.05
CA GLY A 217 -17.21 -5.94 15.77
C GLY A 217 -17.54 -7.33 15.21
N GLU A 218 -18.59 -7.47 14.41
CA GLU A 218 -18.92 -8.73 13.75
C GLU A 218 -18.12 -8.91 12.45
N ARG A 219 -17.79 -10.16 12.13
CA ARG A 219 -17.11 -10.54 10.88
C ARG A 219 -18.12 -10.68 9.74
N GLY A 220 -17.67 -10.37 8.54
CA GLY A 220 -18.43 -10.56 7.31
C GLY A 220 -17.62 -10.20 6.07
N GLU A 221 -18.30 -10.14 4.94
CA GLU A 221 -17.74 -9.80 3.64
C GLU A 221 -17.67 -8.29 3.44
N LEU A 222 -16.52 -7.79 2.99
CA LEU A 222 -16.30 -6.38 2.71
C LEU A 222 -16.87 -6.01 1.34
N CYS A 223 -17.83 -5.08 1.31
CA CYS A 223 -18.31 -4.45 0.09
C CYS A 223 -17.81 -3.02 -0.01
N MET A 224 -17.31 -2.64 -1.18
CA MET A 224 -16.81 -1.30 -1.46
C MET A 224 -17.64 -0.65 -2.56
N ALA A 225 -17.77 0.68 -2.49
CA ALA A 225 -18.25 1.53 -3.56
C ALA A 225 -17.38 2.79 -3.62
N GLY A 226 -17.10 3.31 -4.81
CA GLY A 226 -16.32 4.53 -4.94
C GLY A 226 -15.60 4.64 -6.28
N TYR A 227 -14.86 5.74 -6.43
CA TYR A 227 -14.13 6.08 -7.64
C TYR A 227 -13.03 5.07 -7.98
N GLN A 228 -12.58 4.23 -7.05
CA GLN A 228 -11.42 3.36 -7.21
C GLN A 228 -11.74 2.03 -7.91
N LEU A 229 -13.03 1.72 -8.12
CA LEU A 229 -13.48 0.49 -8.76
C LEU A 229 -13.58 0.67 -10.28
N SER A 230 -13.34 -0.43 -11.01
CA SER A 230 -13.52 -0.55 -12.47
C SER A 230 -14.99 -0.63 -12.88
#